data_AF-A0A519UTP7-F1
#
_entry.id   AF-A0A519UTP7-F1
#
_cell.length_a   1.000
_cell.length_b   1.000
_cell.length_c   1.000
_cell.angle_alpha   90.00
_cell.angle_beta   90.00
_cell.angle_gamma   90.00
#
_symmetry.space_group_name_H-M   'P 1'
#
loop_
_entity.id
_entity.type
_entity.pdbx_description
1 polymer ?
#
loop_
_entity_poly.entity_id
_entity_poly.type
_entity_poly.pdbx_seq_one_letter_code
_entity_poly.pdbx_strand_id
1 'polypeptide(L)'
;MADIQPRVAIAGSERTPLPHAQPLHAAHPDERLEVTVRLRPKTPLPAAPATSALADVLPAQRTYLSREELDQHYGADPHDIRQVAEFARAHGLAVVHSSAAERSVQLAGTTAAFEAAFGTRLHQYSYPEGTYRGRTGAVTVPAPLGDIVQGVFGLDDRPQAEAHFQVRPPAGPGTVVAHAAAQAFTPPQLAQLYQFPAGLDGTGQTIAIIELGGGFKPQDLKTYFAGLK
;
A
#
# COMPACT_ATOMS: atom_id res chain seq x y z
N MET A 1 4.85 32.51 21.97
CA MET A 1 4.36 31.42 22.84
C MET A 1 3.74 30.40 21.91
N ALA A 2 4.35 29.22 21.76
CA ALA A 2 3.80 28.17 20.90
C ALA A 2 2.47 27.72 21.51
N ASP A 3 1.38 27.92 20.77
CA ASP A 3 0.05 27.46 21.14
C ASP A 3 0.11 25.93 21.29
N ILE A 4 0.04 25.43 22.52
CA ILE A 4 0.09 24.00 22.81
C ILE A 4 -1.31 23.44 22.50
N GLN A 5 -1.59 23.26 21.20
CA GLN A 5 -2.83 22.65 20.78
C GLN A 5 -2.90 21.19 21.28
N PRO A 6 -4.03 20.75 21.83
CA PRO A 6 -4.20 19.36 22.23
C PRO A 6 -4.00 18.45 21.03
N ARG A 7 -3.29 17.34 21.23
CA ARG A 7 -3.03 16.33 20.20
C ARG A 7 -3.86 15.08 20.46
N VAL A 8 -4.27 14.43 19.39
CA VAL A 8 -5.06 13.20 19.40
C VAL A 8 -4.34 12.11 18.65
N ALA A 9 -4.42 10.87 19.15
CA ALA A 9 -3.85 9.70 18.50
C ALA A 9 -4.72 9.29 17.31
N ILE A 10 -4.08 8.96 16.19
CA ILE A 10 -4.78 8.44 15.00
C ILE A 10 -5.07 6.95 15.25
N ALA A 11 -6.35 6.58 15.14
CA ALA A 11 -6.78 5.21 15.35
C ALA A 11 -6.07 4.23 14.40
N GLY A 12 -5.62 3.08 14.92
CA GLY A 12 -4.91 2.07 14.13
C GLY A 12 -3.46 2.42 13.75
N SER A 13 -2.92 3.54 14.24
CA SER A 13 -1.54 3.96 13.95
C SER A 13 -0.48 3.35 14.86
N GLU A 14 -0.89 2.63 15.91
CA GLU A 14 -0.03 1.94 16.86
C GLU A 14 0.92 0.96 16.17
N ARG A 15 2.19 0.98 16.56
CA ARG A 15 3.21 0.07 16.04
C ARG A 15 4.12 -0.45 17.13
N THR A 16 4.53 -1.70 16.94
CA THR A 16 5.65 -2.33 17.63
C THR A 16 6.74 -2.69 16.61
N PRO A 17 7.99 -2.90 17.06
CA PRO A 17 9.05 -3.45 16.20
C PRO A 17 8.65 -4.82 15.63
N LEU A 18 9.27 -5.20 14.51
CA LEU A 18 9.13 -6.55 13.98
C LEU A 18 9.66 -7.59 14.98
N PRO A 19 9.17 -8.84 14.94
CA PRO A 19 9.78 -9.93 15.70
C PRO A 19 11.29 -9.99 15.44
N HIS A 20 12.06 -10.17 16.52
CA HIS A 20 13.53 -10.21 16.49
C HIS A 20 14.22 -8.91 16.04
N ALA A 21 13.48 -7.81 15.85
CA ALA A 21 14.08 -6.52 15.55
C ALA A 21 14.75 -5.91 16.79
N GLN A 22 15.95 -5.37 16.59
CA GLN A 22 16.72 -4.66 17.60
C GLN A 22 16.88 -3.19 17.19
N PRO A 23 16.65 -2.22 18.08
CA PRO A 23 16.93 -0.82 17.79
C PRO A 23 18.43 -0.61 17.62
N LEU A 24 18.83 0.09 16.57
CA LEU A 24 20.23 0.45 16.30
C LEU A 24 20.54 1.85 16.83
N HIS A 25 19.93 2.86 16.22
CA HIS A 25 20.10 4.27 16.56
C HIS A 25 18.84 5.06 16.16
N ALA A 26 18.74 6.31 16.61
CA ALA A 26 17.70 7.22 16.09
C ALA A 26 17.89 7.44 14.58
N ALA A 27 16.81 7.63 13.84
CA ALA A 27 16.90 8.01 12.43
C ALA A 27 17.63 9.36 12.28
N HIS A 28 18.35 9.55 11.17
CA HIS A 28 19.09 10.79 10.98
C HIS A 28 18.10 11.97 10.83
N PRO A 29 18.25 13.07 11.59
CA PRO A 29 17.23 14.13 11.64
C PRO A 29 16.99 14.79 10.27
N ASP A 30 18.02 14.86 9.43
CA ASP A 30 17.96 15.48 8.10
C ASP A 30 17.69 14.48 6.96
N GLU A 31 17.51 13.20 7.27
CA GLU A 31 17.11 12.21 6.25
C GLU A 31 15.77 12.64 5.63
N ARG A 32 15.71 12.61 4.30
CA ARG A 32 14.50 12.99 3.56
C ARG A 32 13.66 11.76 3.25
N LEU A 33 12.36 11.90 3.49
CA LEU A 33 11.38 10.86 3.19
C LEU A 33 10.06 11.46 2.72
N GLU A 34 9.23 10.60 2.14
CA GLU A 34 7.87 10.94 1.73
C GLU A 34 6.85 10.13 2.51
N VAL A 35 5.77 10.79 2.89
CA VAL A 35 4.69 10.23 3.69
C VAL A 35 3.36 10.53 3.03
N THR A 36 2.49 9.52 2.96
CA THR A 36 1.11 9.68 2.51
C THR A 36 0.19 9.82 3.71
N VAL A 37 -0.52 10.94 3.78
CA VAL A 37 -1.60 11.18 4.75
C VAL A 37 -2.92 10.82 4.09
N ARG A 38 -3.64 9.84 4.66
CA ARG A 38 -4.97 9.43 4.19
C ARG A 38 -6.05 10.23 4.90
N LEU A 39 -6.98 10.77 4.14
CA LEU A 39 -8.08 11.58 4.63
C LEU A 39 -9.40 10.81 4.65
N ARG A 40 -10.30 11.26 5.51
CA ARG A 40 -11.70 10.81 5.50
C ARG A 40 -12.37 11.14 4.16
N PRO A 41 -13.38 10.36 3.76
CA PRO A 41 -14.27 10.75 2.67
C PRO A 41 -15.21 11.88 3.14
N LYS A 42 -15.62 12.75 2.21
CA LYS A 42 -16.62 13.80 2.47
C LYS A 42 -18.01 13.25 2.82
N THR A 43 -18.29 12.01 2.39
CA THR A 43 -19.49 11.27 2.76
C THR A 43 -19.08 9.90 3.30
N PRO A 44 -19.65 9.42 4.41
CA PRO A 44 -19.33 8.09 4.95
C PRO A 44 -19.47 7.00 3.89
N LEU A 45 -18.48 6.10 3.81
CA LEU A 45 -18.56 4.96 2.91
C LEU A 45 -19.71 4.03 3.33
N PRO A 46 -20.43 3.43 2.38
CA PRO A 46 -21.38 2.38 2.68
C PRO A 46 -20.67 1.19 3.34
N ALA A 47 -21.44 0.34 4.03
CA ALA A 47 -20.92 -0.87 4.64
C ALA A 47 -20.18 -1.75 3.60
N ALA A 48 -19.22 -2.55 4.09
CA ALA A 48 -18.39 -3.39 3.24
C ALA A 48 -19.23 -4.21 2.23
N PRO A 49 -18.74 -4.49 1.01
CA PRO A 49 -19.54 -5.15 -0.03
C PRO A 49 -20.20 -6.46 0.42
N ALA A 50 -19.52 -7.22 1.29
CA ALA A 50 -20.01 -8.48 1.87
C ALA A 50 -21.23 -8.33 2.78
N THR A 51 -21.47 -7.13 3.30
CA THR A 51 -22.65 -6.76 4.09
C THR A 51 -23.50 -5.70 3.39
N SER A 52 -23.24 -5.44 2.11
CA SER A 52 -23.97 -4.46 1.31
C SER A 52 -25.16 -5.08 0.60
N ALA A 53 -26.11 -4.24 0.17
CA ALA A 53 -27.23 -4.66 -0.68
C ALA A 53 -26.79 -5.32 -2.02
N LEU A 54 -25.52 -5.18 -2.41
CA LEU A 54 -24.98 -5.83 -3.61
C LEU A 54 -24.64 -7.31 -3.38
N ALA A 55 -24.48 -7.75 -2.13
CA ALA A 55 -24.07 -9.13 -1.82
C ALA A 55 -25.05 -10.16 -2.41
N ASP A 56 -26.35 -9.89 -2.32
CA ASP A 56 -27.42 -10.79 -2.77
C ASP A 56 -27.79 -10.62 -4.26
N VAL A 57 -27.18 -9.66 -4.96
CA VAL A 57 -27.43 -9.39 -6.37
C VAL A 57 -26.36 -10.07 -7.22
N LEU A 58 -26.76 -10.75 -8.29
CA LEU A 58 -25.81 -11.37 -9.23
C LEU A 58 -24.87 -10.32 -9.83
N PRO A 59 -23.56 -10.59 -10.01
CA PRO A 59 -22.60 -9.59 -10.50
C PRO A 59 -23.00 -8.87 -11.79
N ALA A 60 -23.67 -9.57 -12.71
CA ALA A 60 -24.17 -9.02 -13.98
C ALA A 60 -25.38 -8.08 -13.84
N GLN A 61 -26.06 -8.11 -12.70
CA GLN A 61 -27.23 -7.28 -12.39
C GLN A 61 -26.89 -6.14 -11.41
N ARG A 62 -25.65 -6.08 -10.93
CA ARG A 62 -25.19 -5.03 -10.03
C ARG A 62 -24.96 -3.73 -10.81
N THR A 63 -25.29 -2.61 -10.17
CA THR A 63 -24.88 -1.29 -10.61
C THR A 63 -23.64 -0.87 -9.83
N TYR A 64 -22.57 -0.52 -10.53
CA TYR A 64 -21.32 -0.05 -9.94
C TYR A 64 -21.14 1.43 -10.23
N LEU A 65 -20.49 2.15 -9.32
CA LEU A 65 -20.12 3.54 -9.54
C LEU A 65 -19.00 3.63 -10.58
N SER A 66 -19.07 4.64 -11.44
CA SER A 66 -17.92 5.08 -12.23
C SER A 66 -16.83 5.66 -11.31
N ARG A 67 -15.64 5.89 -11.88
CA ARG A 67 -14.54 6.52 -11.15
C ARG A 67 -14.90 7.95 -10.76
N GLU A 68 -15.59 8.65 -11.65
CA GLU A 68 -16.06 10.02 -11.47
C GLU A 68 -17.14 10.08 -10.40
N GLU A 69 -18.10 9.16 -10.40
CA GLU A 69 -19.14 9.08 -9.36
C GLU A 69 -18.54 8.74 -8.00
N LEU A 70 -17.56 7.84 -7.96
CA LEU A 70 -16.84 7.49 -6.72
C LEU A 70 -16.11 8.71 -6.13
N ASP A 71 -15.42 9.50 -6.95
CA ASP A 71 -14.76 10.73 -6.50
C ASP A 71 -15.78 11.80 -6.08
N GLN A 72 -16.81 12.01 -6.88
CA GLN A 72 -17.86 13.00 -6.60
C GLN A 72 -18.62 12.71 -5.31
N HIS A 73 -18.86 11.44 -4.97
CA HIS A 73 -19.59 11.06 -3.76
C HIS A 73 -18.65 10.82 -2.57
N TYR A 74 -17.52 10.15 -2.79
CA TYR A 74 -16.68 9.60 -1.71
C TYR A 74 -15.22 10.07 -1.74
N GLY A 75 -14.85 11.03 -2.58
CA GLY A 75 -13.57 11.72 -2.50
C GLY A 75 -13.40 12.53 -1.20
N ALA A 76 -12.23 13.14 -1.01
CA ALA A 76 -11.96 14.00 0.15
C ALA A 76 -12.60 15.39 -0.03
N ASP A 77 -12.96 16.02 1.08
CA ASP A 77 -13.38 17.42 1.05
C ASP A 77 -12.17 18.32 0.73
N PRO A 78 -12.25 19.23 -0.26
CA PRO A 78 -11.19 20.18 -0.54
C PRO A 78 -10.78 21.03 0.69
N HIS A 79 -11.69 21.27 1.64
CA HIS A 79 -11.39 21.93 2.91
C HIS A 79 -10.44 21.10 3.78
N ASP A 80 -10.73 19.82 3.95
CA ASP A 80 -9.89 18.88 4.72
C ASP A 80 -8.48 18.80 4.12
N ILE A 81 -8.36 18.77 2.78
CA ILE A 81 -7.06 18.80 2.07
C ILE A 81 -6.29 20.08 2.42
N ARG A 82 -6.95 21.23 2.41
CA ARG A 82 -6.31 22.52 2.75
C ARG A 82 -5.83 22.55 4.20
N GLN A 83 -6.62 22.05 5.15
CA GLN A 83 -6.23 21.99 6.56
C GLN A 83 -4.97 21.14 6.76
N VAL A 84 -4.89 19.98 6.09
CA VAL A 84 -3.69 19.12 6.15
C VAL A 84 -2.48 19.78 5.47
N ALA A 85 -2.68 20.46 4.34
CA ALA A 85 -1.61 21.20 3.66
C ALA A 85 -1.07 22.36 4.51
N GLU A 86 -1.94 23.11 5.20
CA GLU A 86 -1.55 24.17 6.12
C GLU A 86 -0.78 23.64 7.32
N PHE A 87 -1.25 22.54 7.90
CA PHE A 87 -0.55 21.83 8.98
C PHE A 87 0.83 21.34 8.54
N ALA A 88 0.95 20.76 7.34
CA ALA A 88 2.22 20.32 6.79
C ALA A 88 3.21 21.49 6.66
N ARG A 89 2.78 22.60 6.06
CA ARG A 89 3.60 23.81 5.90
C ARG A 89 4.05 24.39 7.24
N ALA A 90 3.17 24.39 8.25
CA ALA A 90 3.49 24.86 9.59
C ALA A 90 4.61 24.04 10.27
N HIS A 91 4.82 22.79 9.86
CA HIS A 91 5.88 21.91 10.33
C HIS A 91 7.07 21.81 9.35
N GLY A 92 7.14 22.68 8.34
CA GLY A 92 8.23 22.67 7.36
C GLY A 92 8.19 21.49 6.38
N LEU A 93 7.03 20.83 6.24
CA LEU A 93 6.80 19.78 5.26
C LEU A 93 6.24 20.39 3.96
N ALA A 94 6.66 19.85 2.82
CA ALA A 94 6.17 20.24 1.51
C ALA A 94 5.06 19.29 1.05
N VAL A 95 3.99 19.83 0.46
CA VAL A 95 2.98 19.02 -0.24
C VAL A 95 3.50 18.75 -1.65
N VAL A 96 3.75 17.48 -1.98
CA VAL A 96 4.24 17.07 -3.30
C VAL A 96 3.14 16.49 -4.18
N HIS A 97 2.06 15.98 -3.58
CA HIS A 97 0.87 15.52 -4.28
C HIS A 97 -0.38 15.67 -3.40
N SER A 98 -1.53 15.93 -4.03
CA SER A 98 -2.83 15.93 -3.36
C SER A 98 -3.89 15.43 -4.32
N SER A 99 -4.74 14.50 -3.86
CA SER A 99 -5.81 13.92 -4.68
C SER A 99 -7.08 13.74 -3.87
N ALA A 100 -8.16 14.36 -4.33
CA ALA A 100 -9.49 14.20 -3.74
C ALA A 100 -10.01 12.77 -3.97
N ALA A 101 -9.84 12.24 -5.18
CA ALA A 101 -10.27 10.89 -5.54
C ALA A 101 -9.57 9.81 -4.71
N GLU A 102 -8.25 9.94 -4.50
CA GLU A 102 -7.47 9.01 -3.67
C GLU A 102 -7.63 9.28 -2.17
N ARG A 103 -8.17 10.45 -1.81
CA ARG A 103 -8.24 10.97 -0.43
C ARG A 103 -6.87 11.04 0.23
N SER A 104 -5.88 11.54 -0.49
CA SER A 104 -4.49 11.50 -0.06
C SER A 104 -3.82 12.87 -0.20
N VAL A 105 -2.91 13.15 0.72
CA VAL A 105 -1.92 14.23 0.59
C VAL A 105 -0.55 13.61 0.83
N GLN A 106 0.33 13.69 -0.15
CA GLN A 106 1.72 13.24 -0.05
C GLN A 106 2.60 14.41 0.39
N LEU A 107 3.36 14.17 1.45
CA LEU A 107 4.22 15.14 2.09
C LEU A 107 5.68 14.71 1.92
N ALA A 108 6.57 15.66 1.69
CA ALA A 108 8.01 15.45 1.68
C ALA A 108 8.68 16.35 2.73
N GLY A 109 9.69 15.83 3.40
CA GLY A 109 10.39 16.57 4.45
C GLY A 109 11.47 15.75 5.12
N THR A 110 12.01 16.29 6.21
CA THR A 110 13.04 15.61 7.01
C THR A 110 12.41 14.75 8.10
N THR A 111 13.11 13.71 8.55
CA THR A 111 12.75 12.90 9.72
C THR A 111 12.37 13.78 10.91
N ALA A 112 13.17 14.80 11.24
CA ALA A 112 12.88 15.69 12.35
C ALA A 112 11.56 16.46 12.19
N ALA A 113 11.25 16.94 10.98
CA ALA A 113 9.99 17.62 10.69
C ALA A 113 8.79 16.66 10.82
N PHE A 114 8.93 15.42 10.34
CA PHE A 114 7.89 14.40 10.50
C PHE A 114 7.67 13.98 11.94
N GLU A 115 8.74 13.79 12.72
CA GLU A 115 8.64 13.50 14.15
C GLU A 115 7.88 14.61 14.90
N ALA A 116 8.20 15.87 14.61
CA ALA A 116 7.53 17.03 15.21
C ALA A 116 6.06 17.12 14.77
N ALA A 117 5.79 16.96 13.48
CA ALA A 117 4.44 17.01 12.91
C ALA A 117 3.54 15.93 13.51
N PHE A 118 4.04 14.71 13.62
CA PHE A 118 3.24 13.51 13.92
C PHE A 118 3.44 12.98 15.35
N GLY A 119 4.22 13.68 16.19
CA GLY A 119 4.43 13.34 17.59
C GLY A 119 4.96 11.93 17.79
N THR A 120 5.93 11.52 16.97
CA THR A 120 6.56 10.19 16.99
C THR A 120 8.08 10.31 17.08
N ARG A 121 8.76 9.19 17.34
CA ARG A 121 10.22 9.05 17.15
C ARG A 121 10.51 7.94 16.15
N LEU A 122 11.42 8.22 15.23
CA LEU A 122 11.87 7.33 14.19
C LEU A 122 13.24 6.76 14.57
N HIS A 123 13.37 5.45 14.44
CA HIS A 123 14.58 4.70 14.78
C HIS A 123 14.94 3.75 13.65
N GLN A 124 16.23 3.53 13.44
CA GLN A 124 16.69 2.44 12.60
C GLN A 124 16.68 1.15 13.42
N TYR A 125 16.11 0.09 12.85
CA TYR A 125 16.09 -1.25 13.42
C TYR A 125 16.87 -2.20 12.52
N SER A 126 17.52 -3.20 13.12
CA SER A 126 18.03 -4.39 12.43
C SER A 126 17.14 -5.58 12.76
N TYR A 127 16.86 -6.42 11.77
CA TYR A 127 16.09 -7.66 11.89
C TYR A 127 16.68 -8.71 10.91
N PRO A 128 16.29 -9.99 10.98
CA PRO A 128 16.93 -11.06 10.21
C PRO A 128 17.07 -10.82 8.69
N GLU A 129 16.13 -10.10 8.08
CA GLU A 129 16.13 -9.87 6.63
C GLU A 129 16.69 -8.48 6.23
N GLY A 130 17.18 -7.69 7.19
CA GLY A 130 17.86 -6.43 6.89
C GLY A 130 17.71 -5.34 7.95
N THR A 131 17.55 -4.11 7.50
CA THR A 131 17.29 -2.95 8.36
C THR A 131 16.08 -2.17 7.85
N TYR A 132 15.41 -1.46 8.74
CA TYR A 132 14.29 -0.58 8.38
C TYR A 132 14.20 0.60 9.36
N ARG A 133 13.67 1.72 8.89
CA ARG A 133 13.23 2.84 9.72
C ARG A 133 11.85 2.51 10.27
N GLY A 134 11.74 2.53 11.59
CA GLY A 134 10.51 2.21 12.30
C GLY A 134 10.16 3.21 13.39
N ARG A 135 9.01 3.00 14.02
CA ARG A 135 8.57 3.73 15.22
C ARG A 135 7.87 2.79 16.19
N THR A 136 7.66 3.29 17.40
CA THR A 136 6.81 2.64 18.40
C THR A 136 5.71 3.58 18.87
N GLY A 137 4.58 3.03 19.30
CA GLY A 137 3.44 3.82 19.76
C GLY A 137 2.56 4.34 18.61
N ALA A 138 1.53 5.11 18.99
CA ALA A 138 0.66 5.80 18.06
C ALA A 138 1.32 7.04 17.44
N VAL A 139 0.84 7.38 16.25
CA VAL A 139 1.05 8.68 15.63
C VAL A 139 -0.08 9.62 16.07
N THR A 140 0.26 10.88 16.31
CA THR A 140 -0.69 11.90 16.76
C THR A 140 -0.80 13.05 15.76
N VAL A 141 -1.89 13.78 15.79
CA VAL A 141 -2.09 15.07 15.08
C VAL A 141 -2.77 16.08 16.01
N PRO A 142 -2.75 17.38 15.71
CA PRO A 142 -3.58 18.36 16.41
C PRO A 142 -5.07 17.97 16.35
N ALA A 143 -5.82 18.22 17.44
CA ALA A 143 -7.22 17.83 17.57
C ALA A 143 -8.12 18.20 16.37
N PRO A 144 -8.00 19.38 15.73
CA PRO A 144 -8.79 19.71 14.54
C PRO A 144 -8.61 18.77 13.35
N LEU A 145 -7.48 18.04 13.29
CA LEU A 145 -7.21 17.06 12.24
C LEU A 145 -7.57 15.62 12.63
N GLY A 146 -7.99 15.38 13.88
CA GLY A 146 -8.22 14.04 14.42
C GLY A 146 -9.23 13.23 13.62
N ASP A 147 -10.35 13.84 13.25
CA ASP A 147 -11.40 13.19 12.46
C ASP A 147 -11.10 13.24 10.95
N ILE A 148 -10.17 14.08 10.53
CA ILE A 148 -9.79 14.26 9.13
C ILE A 148 -8.79 13.18 8.70
N VAL A 149 -7.75 12.96 9.50
CA VAL A 149 -6.65 12.05 9.18
C VAL A 149 -6.98 10.64 9.63
N GLN A 150 -7.19 9.75 8.65
CA GLN A 150 -7.48 8.33 8.89
C GLN A 150 -6.21 7.46 8.95
N GLY A 151 -5.08 7.96 8.45
CA GLY A 151 -3.83 7.22 8.48
C GLY A 151 -2.63 8.02 7.97
N VAL A 152 -1.45 7.61 8.41
CA VAL A 152 -0.16 8.20 8.01
C VAL A 152 0.79 7.07 7.66
N PHE A 153 1.21 7.01 6.40
CA PHE A 153 1.96 5.90 5.81
C PHE A 153 3.32 6.38 5.28
N GLY A 154 4.37 5.56 5.38
CA GLY A 154 5.73 5.89 4.92
C GLY A 154 6.69 6.41 6.01
N LEU A 155 6.19 6.71 7.23
CA LEU A 155 7.04 7.00 8.38
C LEU A 155 7.92 5.80 8.76
N ASP A 156 7.32 4.62 8.65
CA ASP A 156 7.93 3.32 8.85
C ASP A 156 8.02 2.64 7.48
N ASP A 157 9.22 2.19 7.10
CA ASP A 157 9.52 1.59 5.79
C ASP A 157 9.80 0.09 5.86
N ARG A 158 9.39 -0.58 6.94
CA ARG A 158 9.48 -2.04 7.03
C ARG A 158 8.72 -2.68 5.86
N PRO A 159 9.19 -3.82 5.32
CA PRO A 159 8.42 -4.60 4.35
C PRO A 159 7.02 -4.93 4.88
N GLN A 160 5.98 -4.61 4.11
CA GLN A 160 4.57 -4.85 4.48
C GLN A 160 3.98 -6.10 3.83
N ALA A 161 4.70 -6.70 2.87
CA ALA A 161 4.25 -7.85 2.10
C ALA A 161 5.44 -8.72 1.67
N GLU A 162 5.16 -10.00 1.40
CA GLU A 162 6.09 -10.96 0.84
C GLU A 162 5.51 -11.53 -0.46
N ALA A 163 6.37 -11.80 -1.45
CA ALA A 163 5.94 -12.46 -2.68
C ALA A 163 5.77 -13.96 -2.43
N HIS A 164 4.55 -14.48 -2.64
CA HIS A 164 4.21 -15.89 -2.34
C HIS A 164 4.58 -16.88 -3.47
N PHE A 165 5.63 -16.61 -4.25
CA PHE A 165 6.13 -17.57 -5.24
C PHE A 165 7.33 -18.34 -4.67
N GLN A 166 7.51 -19.58 -5.14
CA GLN A 166 8.69 -20.37 -4.83
C GLN A 166 9.35 -20.81 -6.13
N VAL A 167 10.66 -20.62 -6.21
CA VAL A 167 11.43 -21.10 -7.35
C VAL A 167 11.79 -22.55 -7.11
N ARG A 168 11.34 -23.43 -8.00
CA ARG A 168 11.75 -24.83 -7.96
C ARG A 168 13.27 -24.92 -8.18
N PRO A 169 14.04 -25.51 -7.25
CA PRO A 169 15.47 -25.67 -7.45
C PRO A 169 15.73 -26.63 -8.62
N PRO A 170 16.80 -26.42 -9.40
CA PRO A 170 17.19 -27.37 -10.43
C PRO A 170 17.46 -28.75 -9.81
N ALA A 171 17.14 -29.81 -10.54
CA ALA A 171 17.46 -31.17 -10.12
C ALA A 171 19.00 -31.32 -10.04
N GLY A 172 19.51 -31.78 -8.89
CA GLY A 172 20.94 -32.04 -8.72
C GLY A 172 21.41 -33.22 -9.58
N PRO A 173 22.72 -33.32 -9.87
CA PRO A 173 23.27 -34.44 -10.63
C PRO A 173 22.92 -35.78 -9.98
N GLY A 174 22.42 -36.75 -10.77
CA GLY A 174 22.09 -38.10 -10.29
C GLY A 174 20.79 -38.23 -9.47
N THR A 175 19.97 -37.17 -9.38
CA THR A 175 18.67 -37.27 -8.70
C THR A 175 17.63 -38.00 -9.55
N VAL A 176 17.01 -39.04 -8.99
CA VAL A 176 15.87 -39.74 -9.60
C VAL A 176 14.60 -38.96 -9.26
N VAL A 177 14.00 -38.32 -10.26
CA VAL A 177 12.75 -37.55 -10.10
C VAL A 177 11.60 -38.39 -10.66
N ALA A 178 10.54 -38.58 -9.88
CA ALA A 178 9.33 -39.26 -10.36
C ALA A 178 8.78 -38.54 -11.59
N HIS A 179 8.33 -39.29 -12.61
CA HIS A 179 7.82 -38.72 -13.87
C HIS A 179 6.70 -37.68 -13.66
N ALA A 180 5.81 -37.91 -12.69
CA ALA A 180 4.75 -36.96 -12.32
C ALA A 180 5.30 -35.65 -11.71
N ALA A 181 6.45 -35.69 -11.05
CA ALA A 181 7.13 -34.51 -10.50
C ALA A 181 8.06 -33.82 -11.52
N ALA A 182 8.31 -34.43 -12.69
CA ALA A 182 9.18 -33.88 -13.72
C ALA A 182 8.48 -32.90 -14.67
N GLN A 183 7.14 -32.88 -14.68
CA GLN A 183 6.35 -32.04 -15.59
C GLN A 183 5.97 -30.72 -14.92
N ALA A 184 6.42 -29.61 -15.50
CA ALA A 184 5.88 -28.29 -15.23
C ALA A 184 4.74 -28.02 -16.23
N PHE A 185 3.73 -27.26 -15.81
CA PHE A 185 2.64 -26.85 -16.69
C PHE A 185 2.85 -25.43 -17.19
N THR A 186 2.53 -25.20 -18.46
CA THR A 186 2.34 -23.85 -18.98
C THR A 186 0.97 -23.31 -18.54
N PRO A 187 0.74 -21.98 -18.50
CA PRO A 187 -0.58 -21.43 -18.20
C PRO A 187 -1.69 -21.95 -19.13
N PRO A 188 -1.51 -22.12 -20.45
CA PRO A 188 -2.53 -22.75 -21.30
C PRO A 188 -2.88 -24.19 -20.91
N GLN A 189 -1.89 -24.99 -20.48
CA GLN A 189 -2.15 -26.35 -19.98
C GLN A 189 -2.98 -26.33 -18.69
N LEU A 190 -2.70 -25.40 -17.78
CA LEU A 190 -3.51 -25.20 -16.57
C LEU A 190 -4.92 -24.70 -16.91
N ALA A 191 -5.05 -23.77 -17.87
CA ALA A 191 -6.34 -23.26 -18.32
C ALA A 191 -7.22 -24.39 -18.87
N GLN A 192 -6.64 -25.34 -19.62
CA GLN A 192 -7.35 -26.53 -20.08
C GLN A 192 -7.77 -27.44 -18.92
N LEU A 193 -6.88 -27.70 -17.96
CA LEU A 193 -7.17 -28.50 -16.76
C LEU A 193 -8.33 -27.91 -15.94
N TYR A 194 -8.40 -26.59 -15.82
CA TYR A 194 -9.46 -25.86 -15.13
C TYR A 194 -10.65 -25.50 -16.03
N GLN A 195 -10.71 -26.03 -17.26
CA GLN A 195 -11.82 -25.85 -18.19
C GLN A 195 -12.16 -24.37 -18.45
N PHE A 196 -11.13 -23.53 -18.63
CA PHE A 196 -11.34 -22.14 -19.01
C PHE A 196 -12.12 -22.06 -20.33
N PRO A 197 -13.03 -21.08 -20.47
CA PRO A 197 -13.82 -20.92 -21.70
C PRO A 197 -12.90 -20.64 -22.90
N ALA A 198 -13.11 -21.38 -23.98
CA ALA A 198 -12.35 -21.23 -25.21
C ALA A 198 -12.82 -20.02 -26.03
N GLY A 199 -11.96 -19.52 -26.92
CA GLY A 199 -12.28 -18.43 -27.87
C GLY A 199 -12.32 -17.03 -27.24
N LEU A 200 -11.83 -16.88 -26.02
CA LEU A 200 -11.72 -15.60 -25.31
C LEU A 200 -10.26 -15.29 -25.01
N ASP A 201 -9.83 -14.05 -25.24
CA ASP A 201 -8.46 -13.56 -24.99
C ASP A 201 -8.43 -12.36 -24.03
N GLY A 202 -9.59 -11.95 -23.51
CA GLY A 202 -9.73 -10.79 -22.65
C GLY A 202 -9.71 -9.45 -23.39
N THR A 203 -9.87 -9.42 -24.72
CA THR A 203 -9.98 -8.18 -25.50
C THR A 203 -10.97 -7.20 -24.86
N GLY A 204 -10.53 -5.94 -24.71
CA GLY A 204 -11.30 -4.88 -24.06
C GLY A 204 -11.17 -4.82 -22.54
N GLN A 205 -10.48 -5.77 -21.90
CA GLN A 205 -10.19 -5.74 -20.46
C GLN A 205 -8.79 -5.17 -20.18
N THR A 206 -8.60 -4.66 -18.97
CA THR A 206 -7.29 -4.25 -18.44
C THR A 206 -7.09 -4.89 -17.08
N ILE A 207 -5.99 -5.63 -16.91
CA ILE A 207 -5.64 -6.33 -15.67
C ILE A 207 -4.49 -5.56 -15.02
N ALA A 208 -4.76 -4.96 -13.86
CA ALA A 208 -3.72 -4.36 -13.02
C ALA A 208 -3.05 -5.45 -12.18
N ILE A 209 -1.72 -5.52 -12.24
CA ILE A 209 -0.89 -6.41 -11.40
C ILE A 209 -0.12 -5.51 -10.43
N ILE A 210 -0.29 -5.75 -9.12
CA ILE A 210 0.37 -4.96 -8.07
C ILE A 210 1.68 -5.64 -7.71
N GLU A 211 2.79 -4.97 -7.97
CA GLU A 211 4.14 -5.43 -7.64
C GLU A 211 4.75 -4.48 -6.60
N LEU A 212 5.17 -5.02 -5.45
CA LEU A 212 5.73 -4.25 -4.32
C LEU A 212 7.27 -4.35 -4.24
N GLY A 213 7.91 -4.62 -5.37
CA GLY A 213 9.36 -4.72 -5.51
C GLY A 213 9.77 -5.30 -6.86
N GLY A 214 11.06 -5.20 -7.18
CA GLY A 214 11.61 -5.76 -8.41
C GLY A 214 11.14 -5.06 -9.69
N GLY A 215 10.90 -5.84 -10.74
CA GLY A 215 10.45 -5.35 -12.04
C GLY A 215 10.52 -6.44 -13.10
N PHE A 216 10.15 -6.11 -14.34
CA PHE A 216 10.17 -7.04 -15.48
C PHE A 216 11.05 -6.52 -16.61
N LYS A 217 11.57 -7.45 -17.43
CA LYS A 217 12.31 -7.12 -18.65
C LYS A 217 11.45 -7.50 -19.87
N PRO A 218 11.22 -6.58 -20.82
CA PRO A 218 10.44 -6.89 -22.02
C PRO A 218 10.98 -8.08 -22.84
N GLN A 219 12.29 -8.31 -22.81
CA GLN A 219 12.91 -9.44 -23.51
C GLN A 219 12.54 -10.79 -22.90
N ASP A 220 12.43 -10.87 -21.57
CA ASP A 220 12.05 -12.10 -20.86
C ASP A 220 10.60 -12.46 -21.22
N LEU A 221 9.70 -11.46 -21.27
CA LEU A 221 8.32 -11.64 -21.71
C LEU A 221 8.23 -12.13 -23.15
N LYS A 222 8.94 -11.49 -24.09
CA LYS A 222 8.97 -11.92 -25.50
C LYS A 222 9.43 -13.37 -25.63
N THR A 223 10.49 -13.73 -24.90
CA THR A 223 11.07 -15.08 -24.90
C THR A 223 10.08 -16.09 -24.33
N TYR A 224 9.41 -15.74 -23.22
CA TYR A 224 8.38 -16.56 -22.59
C TYR A 224 7.21 -16.84 -23.55
N PHE A 225 6.61 -15.79 -24.12
CA PHE A 225 5.46 -15.95 -25.02
C PHE A 225 5.80 -16.68 -26.32
N ALA A 226 7.01 -16.51 -26.87
CA ALA A 226 7.47 -17.30 -28.03
C ALA A 226 7.66 -18.80 -27.71
N GLY A 227 7.90 -19.13 -26.44
CA GLY A 227 8.07 -20.51 -25.96
C GLY A 227 6.76 -21.21 -25.58
N LEU A 228 5.65 -20.46 -25.42
CA LEU A 228 4.32 -21.03 -25.22
C LEU A 228 3.79 -21.58 -26.54
N LYS A 229 3.99 -22.88 -26.76
CA LYS A 229 3.34 -23.65 -27.83
C LYS A 229 2.08 -24.32 -27.31
#